data_AF-A0A6A4VTG3-F1
#
_entry.id   AF-A0A6A4VTG3-F1
#
_cell.length_a   1.000
_cell.length_b   1.000
_cell.length_c   1.000
_cell.angle_alpha   90.00
_cell.angle_beta   90.00
_cell.angle_gamma   90.00
#
_symmetry.space_group_name_H-M   'P 1'
#
loop_
_entity.id
_entity.type
_entity.pdbx_description
1 polymer ?
#
loop_
_entity_poly.entity_id
_entity_poly.type
_entity_poly.pdbx_seq_one_letter_code
_entity_poly.pdbx_strand_id
1 'polypeptide(L)'
;MPPRMGQKSPAIGRGLLLLSSLLLVSGDQPPDTADPADPGADPVDPARCRLTGPGLRPDEVVLPARYFFIQTVDRHGNELTSSPDGVFEVSLSGDSARGPCHVNMQTLDRHDGTVMVRYRVFVTCRNAVLRVLYRGQHVADSPYKIDGPIYAEECPCPVDSLEDWLASAGCPASHPQIERDLSPYHNVDFDGVLAAATNQFSHAGSQSFCNYVVKDNQIYRRCYGKYVGFHIFMDAILLSLTRKARLPDLELLINLGDWPLVRSEKQLALPMFSWCGSTETDDIVLPTYELTEASVECMGRVMLDMLSVQSREHVPWEQKQNMSFWRGRDSRRERLRLVDISRERPDLIDAALTHFFFFKAEEKTYGPTQPRISFFDFFKWRI
;
A
#
# COMPACT_ATOMS: atom_id res chain seq x y z
N MET A 1 -23.28 5.76 -23.15
CA MET A 1 -22.08 6.62 -23.23
C MET A 1 -21.82 7.18 -21.84
N PRO A 2 -20.56 7.39 -21.41
CA PRO A 2 -20.29 8.22 -20.24
C PRO A 2 -20.86 9.64 -20.45
N PRO A 3 -21.34 10.32 -19.41
CA PRO A 3 -21.65 11.75 -19.48
C PRO A 3 -20.35 12.51 -19.76
N ARG A 4 -20.41 13.55 -20.60
CA ARG A 4 -19.26 14.42 -20.90
C ARG A 4 -19.32 15.67 -20.03
N MET A 5 -18.16 16.14 -19.56
CA MET A 5 -18.08 17.47 -18.97
C MET A 5 -18.04 18.56 -20.05
N GLY A 6 -18.88 19.58 -19.90
CA GLY A 6 -18.83 20.77 -20.73
C GLY A 6 -17.70 21.71 -20.28
N GLN A 7 -16.94 22.27 -21.21
CA GLN A 7 -15.84 23.19 -20.90
C GLN A 7 -16.34 24.46 -20.17
N LYS A 8 -15.87 24.67 -18.92
CA LYS A 8 -15.31 25.93 -18.36
C LYS A 8 -15.31 25.92 -16.82
N SER A 9 -14.14 26.06 -16.20
CA SER A 9 -13.98 26.78 -14.93
C SER A 9 -12.51 27.19 -14.72
N PRO A 10 -12.19 28.47 -14.49
CA PRO A 10 -10.82 28.91 -14.18
C PRO A 10 -10.70 29.48 -12.75
N ALA A 11 -9.73 28.98 -11.97
CA ALA A 11 -9.18 29.71 -10.81
C ALA A 11 -7.78 29.20 -10.45
N ILE A 12 -6.77 30.07 -10.56
CA ILE A 12 -5.40 29.90 -10.05
C ILE A 12 -5.06 31.17 -9.26
N GLY A 13 -4.39 31.08 -8.11
CA GLY A 13 -3.57 32.22 -7.65
C GLY A 13 -3.33 32.46 -6.15
N ARG A 14 -2.39 31.71 -5.57
CA ARG A 14 -1.29 32.16 -4.67
C ARG A 14 -1.56 33.05 -3.42
N GLY A 15 -0.94 32.62 -2.31
CA GLY A 15 -0.39 33.46 -1.23
C GLY A 15 0.99 32.93 -0.80
N LEU A 16 1.91 33.78 -0.35
CA LEU A 16 3.33 33.45 -0.07
C LEU A 16 3.82 34.21 1.18
N LEU A 17 4.97 33.80 1.74
CA LEU A 17 5.84 34.46 2.76
C LEU A 17 5.45 34.15 4.23
N LEU A 18 6.37 33.98 5.22
CA LEU A 18 7.84 33.79 5.24
C LEU A 18 8.31 33.39 6.66
N LEU A 19 9.58 32.94 6.79
CA LEU A 19 10.45 32.91 8.00
C LEU A 19 10.03 31.94 9.15
N SER A 20 10.89 31.25 9.93
CA SER A 20 12.27 30.73 9.92
C SER A 20 12.78 30.67 11.37
N SER A 21 13.66 29.69 11.67
CA SER A 21 14.56 29.61 12.85
C SER A 21 13.94 29.10 14.17
N LEU A 22 14.62 28.30 15.02
CA LEU A 22 15.93 27.63 14.90
C LEU A 22 15.99 26.33 15.75
N LEU A 23 17.16 25.66 15.76
CA LEU A 23 17.54 24.52 16.61
C LEU A 23 17.64 24.83 18.11
N LEU A 24 17.50 23.79 18.94
CA LEU A 24 18.47 23.54 20.01
C LEU A 24 18.63 22.03 20.29
N VAL A 25 19.89 21.60 20.38
CA VAL A 25 20.30 20.23 20.75
C VAL A 25 20.41 20.14 22.26
N SER A 26 19.97 19.02 22.84
CA SER A 26 20.47 18.53 24.13
C SER A 26 20.42 17.01 24.08
N GLY A 27 21.58 16.37 24.00
CA GLY A 27 21.68 14.93 24.20
C GLY A 27 22.04 14.68 25.66
N ASP A 28 21.32 13.76 26.30
CA ASP A 28 21.73 13.15 27.56
C ASP A 28 21.94 11.65 27.34
N GLN A 29 23.03 11.13 27.91
CA GLN A 29 23.32 9.70 27.97
C GLN A 29 22.44 9.03 29.05
N PRO A 30 22.16 7.72 28.93
CA PRO A 30 21.26 7.04 29.85
C PRO A 30 21.87 6.86 31.25
N PRO A 31 21.07 6.84 32.32
CA PRO A 31 21.51 6.40 33.63
C PRO A 31 21.61 4.86 33.69
N ASP A 32 22.83 4.35 33.79
CA ASP A 32 23.11 2.96 34.18
C ASP A 32 22.68 2.69 35.63
N THR A 33 21.49 2.10 35.83
CA THR A 33 21.15 1.33 37.04
C THR A 33 20.19 0.20 36.70
N ALA A 34 20.73 -0.96 36.32
CA ALA A 34 19.96 -2.20 36.28
C ALA A 34 19.89 -2.81 37.69
N ASP A 35 18.71 -2.74 38.32
CA ASP A 35 18.39 -3.56 39.49
C ASP A 35 18.35 -5.06 39.08
N PRO A 36 18.67 -5.99 39.98
CA PRO A 36 18.71 -7.41 39.64
C PRO A 36 17.29 -7.94 39.35
N ALA A 37 17.01 -8.21 38.09
CA ALA A 37 15.73 -8.72 37.64
C ALA A 37 15.36 -10.04 38.35
N ASP A 38 14.14 -10.08 38.89
CA ASP A 38 13.49 -11.33 39.32
C ASP A 38 13.32 -12.24 38.09
N PRO A 39 13.97 -13.43 38.04
CA PRO A 39 14.00 -14.27 36.85
C PRO A 39 12.64 -14.93 36.53
N GLY A 40 11.59 -14.70 37.33
CA GLY A 40 10.21 -15.08 37.03
C GLY A 40 9.30 -13.93 36.57
N ALA A 41 9.80 -12.68 36.56
CA ALA A 41 9.00 -11.51 36.25
C ALA A 41 8.82 -11.30 34.74
N ASP A 42 7.56 -11.18 34.30
CA ASP A 42 7.23 -10.75 32.93
C ASP A 42 7.90 -9.39 32.63
N PRO A 43 8.70 -9.28 31.55
CA PRO A 43 9.38 -8.03 31.21
C PRO A 43 8.41 -6.91 30.82
N VAL A 44 7.21 -7.24 30.31
CA VAL A 44 6.24 -6.25 29.83
C VAL A 44 5.44 -5.63 30.98
N ASP A 45 5.26 -4.31 30.94
CA ASP A 45 4.26 -3.57 31.72
C ASP A 45 3.06 -3.19 30.80
N PRO A 46 1.92 -3.90 30.87
CA PRO A 46 0.78 -3.67 29.99
C PRO A 46 0.23 -2.25 30.04
N ALA A 47 0.32 -1.58 31.19
CA ALA A 47 -0.19 -0.22 31.36
C ALA A 47 0.71 0.85 30.71
N ARG A 48 1.98 0.53 30.46
CA ARG A 48 2.96 1.45 29.83
C ARG A 48 3.15 1.23 28.33
N CYS A 49 2.70 0.09 27.79
CA CYS A 49 2.67 -0.16 26.35
C CYS A 49 1.99 1.00 25.60
N ARG A 50 2.43 1.30 24.38
CA ARG A 50 1.85 2.38 23.56
C ARG A 50 1.13 1.81 22.35
N LEU A 51 -0.10 2.25 22.11
CA LEU A 51 -0.89 1.86 20.94
C LEU A 51 -1.01 3.02 19.95
N THR A 52 -0.72 2.78 18.67
CA THR A 52 -0.73 3.81 17.63
C THR A 52 -1.29 3.29 16.29
N GLY A 53 -1.94 4.15 15.51
CA GLY A 53 -2.40 3.83 14.15
C GLY A 53 -3.91 4.01 13.92
N PRO A 54 -4.35 4.02 12.65
CA PRO A 54 -5.72 4.38 12.28
C PRO A 54 -6.77 3.36 12.76
N GLY A 55 -6.37 2.11 13.01
CA GLY A 55 -7.26 1.05 13.49
C GLY A 55 -7.77 1.23 14.93
N LEU A 56 -7.29 2.23 15.66
CA LEU A 56 -7.82 2.63 16.98
C LEU A 56 -9.01 3.61 16.87
N ARG A 57 -9.15 4.30 15.74
CA ARG A 57 -10.21 5.29 15.46
C ARG A 57 -10.93 4.94 14.14
N PRO A 58 -11.54 3.74 14.07
CA PRO A 58 -12.02 3.12 12.83
C PRO A 58 -13.34 3.67 12.28
N ASP A 59 -13.92 4.60 13.02
CA ASP A 59 -15.08 5.44 12.74
C ASP A 59 -14.69 6.82 12.16
N GLU A 60 -13.49 7.34 12.46
CA GLU A 60 -12.94 8.52 11.78
C GLU A 60 -12.46 8.20 10.36
N VAL A 61 -11.81 7.04 10.16
CA VAL A 61 -11.21 6.67 8.86
C VAL A 61 -11.64 5.28 8.41
N VAL A 62 -12.28 5.22 7.23
CA VAL A 62 -12.69 3.97 6.60
C VAL A 62 -11.56 3.42 5.72
N LEU A 63 -10.87 2.38 6.21
CA LEU A 63 -9.85 1.62 5.48
C LEU A 63 -10.33 0.19 5.16
N PRO A 64 -9.88 -0.41 4.03
CA PRO A 64 -10.30 -1.77 3.63
C PRO A 64 -9.89 -2.82 4.67
N ALA A 65 -8.65 -2.71 5.16
CA ALA A 65 -8.19 -3.31 6.40
C ALA A 65 -7.67 -2.20 7.32
N ARG A 66 -8.03 -2.29 8.60
CA ARG A 66 -7.63 -1.37 9.66
C ARG A 66 -6.47 -1.99 10.43
N TYR A 67 -5.54 -1.18 10.91
CA TYR A 67 -4.39 -1.69 11.64
C TYR A 67 -3.91 -0.68 12.69
N PHE A 68 -3.29 -1.20 13.74
CA PHE A 68 -2.59 -0.44 14.76
C PHE A 68 -1.39 -1.25 15.27
N PHE A 69 -0.42 -0.56 15.86
CA PHE A 69 0.76 -1.16 16.47
C PHE A 69 0.67 -1.06 17.98
N ILE A 70 1.17 -2.09 18.66
CA ILE A 70 1.41 -2.14 20.09
C ILE A 70 2.94 -2.10 20.25
N GLN A 71 3.49 -1.00 20.74
CA GLN A 71 4.87 -0.94 21.23
C GLN A 71 4.90 -1.53 22.63
N THR A 72 5.69 -2.59 22.82
CA THR A 72 5.87 -3.18 24.15
C THR A 72 6.91 -2.39 24.95
N VAL A 73 6.64 -2.25 26.25
CA VAL A 73 7.39 -1.38 27.16
C VAL A 73 7.64 -2.14 28.46
N ASP A 74 8.83 -1.97 29.05
CA ASP A 74 9.20 -2.61 30.30
C ASP A 74 8.68 -1.85 31.55
N ARG A 75 8.89 -2.45 32.73
CA ARG A 75 8.50 -1.86 34.02
C ARG A 75 9.25 -0.56 34.36
N HIS A 76 10.42 -0.34 33.76
CA HIS A 76 11.20 0.89 33.92
C HIS A 76 10.70 2.01 32.99
N GLY A 77 9.99 1.65 31.90
CA GLY A 77 9.47 2.56 30.87
C GLY A 77 10.24 2.53 29.54
N ASN A 78 11.19 1.60 29.37
CA ASN A 78 11.96 1.45 28.14
C ASN A 78 11.17 0.69 27.08
N GLU A 79 11.31 1.06 25.82
CA GLU A 79 10.79 0.27 24.70
C GLU A 79 11.60 -1.04 24.58
N LEU A 80 10.90 -2.17 24.52
CA LEU A 80 11.55 -3.44 24.18
C LEU A 80 11.89 -3.43 22.68
N THR A 81 13.03 -4.02 22.33
CA THR A 81 13.53 -4.19 20.96
C THR A 81 13.43 -5.63 20.45
N SER A 82 12.88 -6.52 21.28
CA SER A 82 12.62 -7.92 21.00
C SER A 82 11.22 -8.29 21.51
N SER A 83 10.54 -9.18 20.82
CA SER A 83 9.16 -9.54 21.15
C SER A 83 9.05 -10.36 22.44
N PRO A 84 8.02 -10.12 23.26
CA PRO A 84 7.83 -10.83 24.52
C PRO A 84 7.21 -12.22 24.31
N ASP A 85 7.45 -13.16 25.24
CA ASP A 85 6.88 -14.51 25.23
C ASP A 85 5.35 -14.57 25.47
N GLY A 86 4.66 -13.43 25.54
CA GLY A 86 3.23 -13.32 25.78
C GLY A 86 2.44 -12.95 24.53
N VAL A 87 1.30 -13.61 24.31
CA VAL A 87 0.39 -13.30 23.20
C VAL A 87 -0.57 -12.17 23.59
N PHE A 88 -0.74 -11.20 22.69
CA PHE A 88 -1.81 -10.20 22.80
C PHE A 88 -3.15 -10.78 22.37
N GLU A 89 -4.09 -10.86 23.31
CA GLU A 89 -5.48 -11.22 23.06
C GLU A 89 -6.23 -9.95 22.64
N VAL A 90 -6.70 -9.93 21.39
CA VAL A 90 -7.42 -8.76 20.85
C VAL A 90 -8.80 -9.17 20.36
N SER A 91 -9.81 -8.37 20.69
CA SER A 91 -11.19 -8.58 20.25
C SER A 91 -11.92 -7.27 20.00
N LEU A 92 -12.81 -7.28 19.00
CA LEU A 92 -13.74 -6.19 18.73
C LEU A 92 -15.16 -6.73 18.93
N SER A 93 -15.86 -6.25 19.96
CA SER A 93 -17.28 -6.55 20.18
C SER A 93 -18.13 -5.36 19.75
N GLY A 94 -19.37 -5.61 19.31
CA GLY A 94 -20.34 -4.57 18.96
C GLY A 94 -21.56 -5.17 18.28
N ASP A 95 -22.45 -4.32 17.78
CA ASP A 95 -23.70 -4.71 17.11
C ASP A 95 -23.63 -4.48 15.61
N SER A 96 -24.31 -5.31 14.83
CA SER A 96 -24.46 -5.17 13.38
C SER A 96 -25.89 -5.48 12.94
N ALA A 97 -26.23 -5.20 11.67
CA ALA A 97 -27.52 -5.56 11.08
C ALA A 97 -27.79 -7.08 11.01
N ARG A 98 -26.81 -7.94 11.35
CA ARG A 98 -26.92 -9.41 11.34
C ARG A 98 -26.74 -10.05 12.72
N GLY A 99 -26.82 -9.27 13.79
CA GLY A 99 -26.48 -9.70 15.15
C GLY A 99 -25.10 -9.16 15.56
N PRO A 100 -24.32 -9.88 16.40
CA PRO A 100 -23.00 -9.43 16.84
C PRO A 100 -22.07 -9.02 15.69
N CYS A 101 -21.22 -8.03 15.92
CA CYS A 101 -20.18 -7.62 14.99
C CYS A 101 -19.20 -8.78 14.75
N HIS A 102 -19.12 -9.25 13.51
CA HIS A 102 -18.13 -10.24 13.09
C HIS A 102 -16.95 -9.56 12.40
N VAL A 103 -15.76 -9.78 12.94
CA VAL A 103 -14.50 -9.21 12.47
C VAL A 103 -13.52 -10.32 12.09
N ASN A 104 -12.79 -10.16 10.98
CA ASN A 104 -11.58 -10.94 10.72
C ASN A 104 -10.40 -10.16 11.30
N MET A 105 -9.68 -10.73 12.26
CA MET A 105 -8.63 -10.05 13.03
C MET A 105 -7.39 -10.93 13.12
N GLN A 106 -6.21 -10.32 13.03
CA GLN A 106 -4.92 -10.99 13.13
C GLN A 106 -3.93 -10.14 13.93
N THR A 107 -3.18 -10.80 14.80
CA THR A 107 -2.04 -10.26 15.54
C THR A 107 -0.76 -10.74 14.84
N LEU A 108 0.14 -9.81 14.54
CA LEU A 108 1.33 -10.01 13.72
C LEU A 108 2.56 -9.47 14.46
N ASP A 109 3.39 -10.38 14.95
CA ASP A 109 4.63 -10.05 15.66
C ASP A 109 5.73 -9.58 14.67
N ARG A 110 6.27 -8.37 14.87
CA ARG A 110 7.31 -7.79 13.99
C ARG A 110 8.74 -8.13 14.42
N HIS A 111 8.93 -8.87 15.52
CA HIS A 111 10.23 -9.31 16.07
C HIS A 111 11.15 -8.17 16.57
N ASP A 112 10.66 -6.93 16.56
CA ASP A 112 11.36 -5.70 16.96
C ASP A 112 10.82 -5.10 18.27
N GLY A 113 10.09 -5.90 19.06
CA GLY A 113 9.37 -5.43 20.26
C GLY A 113 8.05 -4.71 19.97
N THR A 114 7.63 -4.64 18.70
CA THR A 114 6.28 -4.21 18.34
C THR A 114 5.43 -5.35 17.80
N VAL A 115 4.12 -5.24 18.03
CA VAL A 115 3.12 -6.16 17.51
C VAL A 115 2.09 -5.37 16.72
N MET A 116 1.92 -5.70 15.44
CA MET A 116 0.87 -5.12 14.61
C MET A 116 -0.42 -5.92 14.77
N VAL A 117 -1.52 -5.26 15.09
CA VAL A 117 -2.86 -5.82 15.00
C VAL A 117 -3.51 -5.29 13.74
N ARG A 118 -4.13 -6.17 12.95
CA ARG A 118 -4.91 -5.80 11.77
C ARG A 118 -6.27 -6.48 11.74
N TYR A 119 -7.27 -5.81 11.19
CA TYR A 119 -8.63 -6.35 11.11
C TYR A 119 -9.47 -5.77 9.96
N ARG A 120 -10.47 -6.55 9.51
CA ARG A 120 -11.48 -6.15 8.52
C ARG A 120 -12.88 -6.50 9.03
N VAL A 121 -13.81 -5.56 8.84
CA VAL A 121 -15.25 -5.78 9.04
C VAL A 121 -15.93 -5.91 7.69
N PHE A 122 -16.89 -6.85 7.57
CA PHE A 122 -17.65 -7.12 6.35
C PHE A 122 -19.10 -6.64 6.41
N VAL A 123 -19.53 -6.14 7.57
CA VAL A 123 -20.82 -5.51 7.83
C VAL A 123 -20.55 -4.34 8.75
N THR A 124 -21.25 -3.22 8.57
CA THR A 124 -21.11 -2.05 9.44
C THR A 124 -21.42 -2.42 10.89
N CYS A 125 -20.50 -2.10 11.79
CA CYS A 125 -20.65 -2.32 13.23
C CYS A 125 -20.91 -1.00 13.98
N ARG A 126 -21.60 -1.08 15.11
CA ARG A 126 -21.96 0.04 16.01
C ARG A 126 -21.73 -0.37 17.47
N ASN A 127 -21.73 0.61 18.37
CA ASN A 127 -21.50 0.39 19.81
C ASN A 127 -20.21 -0.40 20.07
N ALA A 128 -19.18 -0.16 19.25
CA ALA A 128 -18.05 -1.06 19.17
C ALA A 128 -17.05 -0.80 20.30
N VAL A 129 -16.49 -1.88 20.83
CA VAL A 129 -15.50 -1.86 21.91
C VAL A 129 -14.35 -2.76 21.52
N LEU A 130 -13.17 -2.17 21.32
CA LEU A 130 -11.92 -2.84 21.05
C LEU A 130 -11.22 -3.12 22.39
N ARG A 131 -11.01 -4.40 22.70
CA ARG A 131 -10.25 -4.84 23.87
C ARG A 131 -8.91 -5.37 23.42
N VAL A 132 -7.84 -4.86 24.03
CA VAL A 132 -6.48 -5.36 23.90
C VAL A 132 -6.05 -5.81 25.29
N LEU A 133 -5.76 -7.11 25.43
CA LEU A 133 -5.29 -7.72 26.65
C LEU A 133 -3.91 -8.36 26.45
N TYR A 134 -3.09 -8.35 27.48
CA TYR A 134 -1.85 -9.11 27.58
C TYR A 134 -1.86 -9.88 28.89
N ARG A 135 -1.84 -11.22 28.80
CA ARG A 135 -1.99 -12.14 29.96
C ARG A 135 -3.18 -11.77 30.86
N GLY A 136 -4.33 -11.44 30.23
CA GLY A 136 -5.57 -11.05 30.90
C GLY A 136 -5.63 -9.61 31.45
N GLN A 137 -4.55 -8.83 31.39
CA GLN A 137 -4.52 -7.43 31.82
C GLN A 137 -4.76 -6.48 30.64
N HIS A 138 -5.48 -5.39 30.87
CA HIS A 138 -5.71 -4.36 29.85
C HIS A 138 -4.41 -3.64 29.45
N VAL A 139 -4.24 -3.43 28.15
CA VAL A 139 -3.06 -2.78 27.56
C VAL A 139 -3.36 -1.31 27.26
N ALA A 140 -2.57 -0.41 27.83
CA ALA A 140 -2.80 1.05 27.79
C ALA A 140 -4.26 1.41 28.14
N ASP A 141 -4.90 2.30 27.36
CA ASP A 141 -6.28 2.76 27.57
C ASP A 141 -7.37 1.74 27.19
N SER A 142 -7.01 0.46 26.99
CA SER A 142 -8.00 -0.58 26.75
C SER A 142 -8.95 -0.70 27.96
N PRO A 143 -10.28 -0.85 27.76
CA PRO A 143 -10.98 -1.02 26.48
C PRO A 143 -11.31 0.31 25.76
N TYR A 144 -10.96 0.37 24.47
CA TYR A 144 -11.27 1.51 23.62
C TYR A 144 -12.74 1.43 23.18
N LYS A 145 -13.52 2.47 23.50
CA LYS A 145 -14.89 2.64 22.99
C LYS A 145 -14.83 3.41 21.68
N ILE A 146 -15.58 2.93 20.68
CA ILE A 146 -15.70 3.58 19.38
C ILE A 146 -17.09 4.22 19.33
N ASP A 147 -17.12 5.55 19.21
CA ASP A 147 -18.36 6.32 19.31
C ASP A 147 -19.18 6.26 18.01
N GLY A 148 -18.50 6.29 16.86
CA GLY A 148 -19.13 6.23 15.54
C GLY A 148 -19.31 4.81 14.97
N PRO A 149 -20.00 4.71 13.81
CA PRO A 149 -20.15 3.45 13.10
C PRO A 149 -18.85 3.03 12.39
N ILE A 150 -18.46 1.77 12.56
CA ILE A 150 -17.34 1.17 11.81
C ILE A 150 -17.88 0.66 10.48
N TYR A 151 -17.78 1.48 9.43
CA TYR A 151 -18.24 1.11 8.08
C TYR A 151 -17.36 0.02 7.44
N ALA A 152 -18.01 -0.93 6.76
CA ALA A 152 -17.35 -1.89 5.88
C ALA A 152 -16.90 -1.24 4.56
N GLU A 153 -15.90 -1.82 3.89
CA GLU A 153 -15.34 -1.33 2.61
C GLU A 153 -16.37 -1.27 1.48
N GLU A 154 -17.43 -2.08 1.58
CA GLU A 154 -18.52 -2.18 0.61
C GLU A 154 -19.69 -1.23 0.93
N CYS A 155 -19.63 -0.46 2.02
CA CYS A 155 -20.63 0.54 2.42
C CYS A 155 -20.56 1.76 1.46
N PRO A 156 -21.64 2.13 0.73
CA PRO A 156 -21.68 3.36 -0.05
C PRO A 156 -21.96 4.55 0.88
N CYS A 157 -20.97 4.87 1.72
CA CYS A 157 -21.13 5.69 2.92
C CYS A 157 -20.12 6.85 2.93
N PRO A 158 -20.06 7.68 1.87
CA PRO A 158 -19.03 8.70 1.72
C PRO A 158 -19.25 9.89 2.64
N VAL A 159 -18.16 10.45 3.15
CA VAL A 159 -18.17 11.82 3.69
C VAL A 159 -18.31 12.83 2.54
N ASP A 160 -18.86 14.02 2.84
CA ASP A 160 -19.18 15.03 1.82
C ASP A 160 -17.93 15.77 1.29
N SER A 161 -16.81 15.75 2.00
CA SER A 161 -15.55 16.46 1.69
C SER A 161 -14.40 15.46 1.48
N LEU A 162 -13.70 15.55 0.34
CA LEU A 162 -12.52 14.73 0.06
C LEU A 162 -11.33 15.20 0.91
N GLU A 163 -11.22 16.51 1.11
CA GLU A 163 -10.19 17.17 1.91
C GLU A 163 -10.28 16.73 3.38
N ASP A 164 -11.49 16.64 3.93
CA ASP A 164 -11.70 16.18 5.31
C ASP A 164 -11.31 14.70 5.45
N TRP A 165 -11.62 13.88 4.45
CA TRP A 165 -11.23 12.47 4.42
C TRP A 165 -9.70 12.30 4.36
N LEU A 166 -9.03 13.04 3.48
CA LEU A 166 -7.56 13.04 3.35
C LEU A 166 -6.88 13.51 4.65
N ALA A 167 -7.40 14.57 5.28
CA ALA A 167 -6.90 15.06 6.57
C ALA A 167 -7.07 14.00 7.68
N SER A 168 -8.24 13.37 7.76
CA SER A 168 -8.55 12.33 8.75
C SER A 168 -7.68 11.09 8.55
N ALA A 169 -7.45 10.69 7.29
CA ALA A 169 -6.56 9.60 6.89
C ALA A 169 -5.06 9.90 7.12
N GLY A 170 -4.70 11.15 7.49
CA GLY A 170 -3.31 11.56 7.69
C GLY A 170 -2.49 11.63 6.40
N CYS A 171 -3.15 11.85 5.25
CA CYS A 171 -2.47 12.00 3.97
C CYS A 171 -1.59 13.26 3.94
N PRO A 172 -0.36 13.20 3.39
CA PRO A 172 0.45 14.40 3.16
C PRO A 172 -0.27 15.42 2.27
N ALA A 173 -0.12 16.70 2.58
CA ALA A 173 -0.73 17.78 1.80
C ALA A 173 -0.15 17.92 0.37
N SER A 174 1.05 17.40 0.13
CA SER A 174 1.75 17.45 -1.15
C SER A 174 2.52 16.16 -1.43
N HIS A 175 2.61 15.79 -2.71
CA HIS A 175 3.36 14.64 -3.18
C HIS A 175 4.27 15.06 -4.37
N PRO A 176 5.59 15.21 -4.18
CA PRO A 176 6.51 15.76 -5.19
C PRO A 176 6.64 14.97 -6.52
N GLN A 177 6.11 13.75 -6.57
CA GLN A 177 5.97 12.98 -7.81
C GLN A 177 4.67 13.38 -8.54
N ILE A 178 3.54 13.37 -7.84
CA ILE A 178 2.23 13.73 -8.40
C ILE A 178 2.23 15.18 -8.92
N GLU A 179 2.79 16.12 -8.15
CA GLU A 179 2.89 17.53 -8.58
C GLU A 179 3.73 17.70 -9.85
N ARG A 180 4.81 16.92 -9.98
CA ARG A 180 5.70 16.94 -11.15
C ARG A 180 5.01 16.36 -12.37
N ASP A 181 4.40 15.19 -12.23
CA ASP A 181 3.74 14.46 -13.31
C ASP A 181 2.50 15.22 -13.81
N LEU A 182 1.79 15.93 -12.92
CA LEU A 182 0.65 16.79 -13.29
C LEU A 182 1.06 18.19 -13.77
N SER A 183 2.30 18.65 -13.53
CA SER A 183 2.74 20.00 -13.91
C SER A 183 2.61 20.38 -15.39
N PRO A 184 2.69 19.47 -16.38
CA PRO A 184 2.43 19.82 -17.79
C PRO A 184 0.95 20.09 -18.09
N TYR A 185 0.02 19.67 -17.23
CA TYR A 185 -1.40 19.50 -17.54
C TYR A 185 -2.30 20.50 -16.79
N HIS A 186 -2.20 21.79 -17.12
CA HIS A 186 -3.01 22.82 -16.45
C HIS A 186 -4.42 23.01 -17.02
N ASN A 187 -4.61 22.83 -18.33
CA ASN A 187 -5.91 22.91 -19.00
C ASN A 187 -5.98 21.78 -20.03
N VAL A 188 -6.84 20.79 -19.80
CA VAL A 188 -6.94 19.59 -20.65
C VAL A 188 -8.21 19.65 -21.49
N ASP A 189 -8.06 19.68 -22.81
CA ASP A 189 -9.18 19.43 -23.73
C ASP A 189 -9.38 17.91 -23.89
N PHE A 190 -10.27 17.34 -23.09
CA PHE A 190 -10.49 15.89 -23.06
C PHE A 190 -11.05 15.33 -24.38
N ASP A 191 -11.82 16.10 -25.14
CA ASP A 191 -12.30 15.67 -26.47
C ASP A 191 -11.12 15.50 -27.46
N GLY A 192 -10.22 16.47 -27.52
CA GLY A 192 -8.99 16.39 -28.31
C GLY A 192 -8.02 15.30 -27.82
N VAL A 193 -7.80 15.21 -26.51
CA VAL A 193 -6.92 14.21 -25.87
C VAL A 193 -7.43 12.78 -26.09
N LEU A 194 -8.73 12.53 -25.95
CA LEU A 194 -9.34 11.22 -26.19
C LEU A 194 -9.27 10.84 -27.67
N ALA A 195 -9.52 11.78 -28.59
CA ALA A 195 -9.37 11.55 -30.02
C ALA A 195 -7.92 11.20 -30.39
N ALA A 196 -6.94 11.94 -29.87
CA ALA A 196 -5.52 11.68 -30.08
C ALA A 196 -5.08 10.32 -29.49
N ALA A 197 -5.46 10.00 -28.25
CA ALA A 197 -5.15 8.72 -27.61
C ALA A 197 -5.77 7.53 -28.36
N THR A 198 -7.01 7.68 -28.84
CA THR A 198 -7.66 6.67 -29.69
C THR A 198 -6.86 6.47 -30.98
N ASN A 199 -6.58 7.54 -31.72
CA ASN A 199 -5.81 7.51 -32.97
C ASN A 199 -4.39 6.98 -32.78
N GLN A 200 -3.75 7.16 -31.62
CA GLN A 200 -2.39 6.68 -31.38
C GLN A 200 -2.35 5.23 -30.90
N PHE A 201 -3.29 4.80 -30.05
CA PHE A 201 -3.15 3.56 -29.26
C PHE A 201 -4.23 2.49 -29.49
N SER A 202 -5.38 2.77 -30.13
CA SER A 202 -6.51 1.83 -30.18
C SER A 202 -6.57 0.93 -31.44
N HIS A 203 -5.44 0.65 -32.08
CA HIS A 203 -5.35 -0.20 -33.28
C HIS A 203 -5.36 -1.71 -32.95
N ALA A 204 -5.55 -2.55 -33.97
CA ALA A 204 -5.53 -4.00 -33.80
C ALA A 204 -4.11 -4.50 -33.47
N GLY A 205 -3.92 -4.97 -32.23
CA GLY A 205 -2.63 -5.48 -31.75
C GLY A 205 -1.73 -4.42 -31.10
N SER A 206 -2.17 -3.17 -30.97
CA SER A 206 -1.50 -2.15 -30.17
C SER A 206 -1.93 -2.21 -28.69
N GLN A 207 -1.58 -1.18 -27.93
CA GLN A 207 -1.85 -1.06 -26.50
C GLN A 207 -3.36 -0.95 -26.21
N SER A 208 -3.73 -0.94 -24.94
CA SER A 208 -5.12 -0.80 -24.51
C SER A 208 -5.21 0.18 -23.36
N PHE A 209 -6.23 1.03 -23.35
CA PHE A 209 -6.45 2.05 -22.35
C PHE A 209 -7.96 2.20 -22.05
N CYS A 210 -8.31 2.80 -20.92
CA CYS A 210 -9.68 3.20 -20.63
C CYS A 210 -9.77 4.68 -20.33
N ASN A 211 -10.81 5.30 -20.88
CA ASN A 211 -11.34 6.57 -20.43
C ASN A 211 -12.28 6.31 -19.25
N TYR A 212 -12.02 6.99 -18.13
CA TYR A 212 -12.88 7.00 -16.95
C TYR A 212 -13.43 8.41 -16.75
N VAL A 213 -14.70 8.50 -16.39
CA VAL A 213 -15.34 9.72 -15.92
C VAL A 213 -15.91 9.43 -14.54
N VAL A 214 -15.57 10.24 -13.54
CA VAL A 214 -16.35 10.34 -12.32
C VAL A 214 -17.23 11.58 -12.47
N LYS A 215 -18.54 11.40 -12.34
CA LYS A 215 -19.53 12.48 -12.46
C LYS A 215 -20.61 12.28 -11.40
N ASP A 216 -20.84 13.30 -10.56
CA ASP A 216 -21.80 13.26 -9.45
C ASP A 216 -21.56 12.03 -8.53
N ASN A 217 -20.28 11.76 -8.22
CA ASN A 217 -19.77 10.60 -7.49
C ASN A 217 -20.11 9.21 -8.10
N GLN A 218 -20.52 9.15 -9.38
CA GLN A 218 -20.73 7.91 -10.13
C GLN A 218 -19.60 7.68 -11.13
N ILE A 219 -19.19 6.42 -11.30
CA ILE A 219 -18.06 6.03 -12.16
C ILE A 219 -18.60 5.50 -13.49
N TYR A 220 -18.11 6.06 -14.59
CA TYR A 220 -18.36 5.62 -15.95
C TYR A 220 -17.03 5.26 -16.61
N ARG A 221 -17.01 4.17 -17.39
CA ARG A 221 -15.80 3.68 -18.06
C ARG A 221 -16.08 3.36 -19.53
N ARG A 222 -15.15 3.69 -20.41
CA ARG A 222 -15.07 3.19 -21.78
C ARG A 222 -13.64 2.79 -22.12
N CYS A 223 -13.44 1.55 -22.56
CA CYS A 223 -12.11 1.03 -22.90
C CYS A 223 -11.91 0.88 -24.41
N TYR A 224 -10.65 0.93 -24.80
CA TYR A 224 -10.16 1.00 -26.17
C TYR A 224 -9.00 0.00 -26.33
N GLY A 225 -8.95 -0.71 -27.47
CA GLY A 225 -7.99 -1.79 -27.72
C GLY A 225 -8.56 -3.19 -27.45
N LYS A 226 -7.72 -4.22 -27.58
CA LYS A 226 -8.13 -5.64 -27.58
C LYS A 226 -8.16 -6.27 -26.19
N TYR A 227 -7.23 -5.92 -25.30
CA TYR A 227 -7.03 -6.60 -24.02
C TYR A 227 -7.25 -5.60 -22.88
N VAL A 228 -8.49 -5.53 -22.41
CA VAL A 228 -8.92 -4.49 -21.45
C VAL A 228 -9.08 -4.98 -20.01
N GLY A 229 -8.84 -6.27 -19.73
CA GLY A 229 -9.14 -6.90 -18.43
C GLY A 229 -8.45 -6.28 -17.21
N PHE A 230 -7.31 -5.59 -17.40
CA PHE A 230 -6.61 -4.86 -16.33
C PHE A 230 -7.37 -3.63 -15.82
N HIS A 231 -8.51 -3.25 -16.42
CA HIS A 231 -9.37 -2.19 -15.90
C HIS A 231 -9.82 -2.45 -14.44
N ILE A 232 -9.88 -3.72 -14.01
CA ILE A 232 -10.35 -4.13 -12.68
C ILE A 232 -9.58 -3.47 -11.52
N PHE A 233 -8.31 -3.12 -11.72
CA PHE A 233 -7.49 -2.49 -10.69
C PHE A 233 -7.89 -1.03 -10.46
N MET A 234 -8.10 -0.27 -11.54
CA MET A 234 -8.60 1.10 -11.44
C MET A 234 -10.08 1.15 -11.02
N ASP A 235 -10.89 0.19 -11.47
CA ASP A 235 -12.26 0.01 -10.96
C ASP A 235 -12.26 -0.13 -9.43
N ALA A 236 -11.38 -0.97 -8.88
CA ALA A 236 -11.26 -1.19 -7.44
C ALA A 236 -10.83 0.09 -6.69
N ILE A 237 -9.88 0.87 -7.22
CA ILE A 237 -9.49 2.17 -6.64
C ILE A 237 -10.68 3.12 -6.60
N LEU A 238 -11.33 3.37 -7.75
CA LEU A 238 -12.40 4.36 -7.84
C LEU A 238 -13.62 3.93 -7.00
N LEU A 239 -14.00 2.65 -7.02
CA LEU A 239 -15.08 2.12 -6.18
C LEU A 239 -14.75 2.19 -4.69
N SER A 240 -13.49 2.02 -4.30
CA SER A 240 -13.04 2.18 -2.92
C SER A 240 -13.16 3.64 -2.47
N LEU A 241 -12.72 4.59 -3.31
CA LEU A 241 -12.74 6.02 -3.01
C LEU A 241 -14.15 6.61 -2.97
N THR A 242 -15.00 6.38 -3.98
CA THR A 242 -16.36 6.96 -4.06
C THR A 242 -17.31 6.46 -2.96
N ARG A 243 -16.96 5.36 -2.28
CA ARG A 243 -17.66 4.86 -1.09
C ARG A 243 -17.27 5.57 0.20
N LYS A 244 -16.13 6.27 0.21
CA LYS A 244 -15.49 6.85 1.42
C LYS A 244 -15.55 8.36 1.46
N ALA A 245 -15.41 9.00 0.30
CA ALA A 245 -15.58 10.44 0.14
C ALA A 245 -16.29 10.72 -1.19
N ARG A 246 -17.00 11.85 -1.28
CA ARG A 246 -17.46 12.36 -2.58
C ARG A 246 -16.25 12.82 -3.39
N LEU A 247 -16.00 12.17 -4.52
CA LEU A 247 -14.99 12.63 -5.45
C LEU A 247 -15.52 13.81 -6.28
N PRO A 248 -14.67 14.80 -6.63
CA PRO A 248 -15.01 15.82 -7.59
C PRO A 248 -15.24 15.20 -8.98
N ASP A 249 -15.95 15.93 -9.83
CA ASP A 249 -16.09 15.54 -11.24
C ASP A 249 -14.71 15.56 -11.92
N LEU A 250 -14.30 14.43 -12.49
CA LEU A 250 -12.99 14.27 -13.11
C LEU A 250 -13.06 13.28 -14.29
N GLU A 251 -12.12 13.45 -15.23
CA GLU A 251 -11.96 12.56 -16.39
C GLU A 251 -10.49 12.12 -16.47
N LEU A 252 -10.24 10.86 -16.82
CA LEU A 252 -8.92 10.23 -16.80
C LEU A 252 -8.71 9.34 -18.02
N LEU A 253 -7.48 9.26 -18.51
CA LEU A 253 -7.03 8.18 -19.40
C LEU A 253 -6.08 7.26 -18.64
N ILE A 254 -6.39 5.97 -18.60
CA ILE A 254 -5.65 4.96 -17.84
C ILE A 254 -5.11 3.91 -18.81
N ASN A 255 -3.79 3.78 -18.89
CA ASN A 255 -3.09 2.72 -19.61
C ASN A 255 -3.30 1.37 -18.90
N LEU A 256 -3.53 0.31 -19.67
CA LEU A 256 -3.71 -1.05 -19.16
C LEU A 256 -2.54 -1.99 -19.46
N GLY A 257 -1.50 -1.52 -20.14
CA GLY A 257 -0.30 -2.30 -20.47
C GLY A 257 0.85 -2.08 -19.50
N ASP A 258 1.82 -3.00 -19.53
CA ASP A 258 3.02 -3.00 -18.70
C ASP A 258 3.95 -1.79 -18.94
N TRP A 259 3.92 -1.21 -20.15
CA TRP A 259 4.83 -0.15 -20.59
C TRP A 259 4.13 1.22 -20.68
N PRO A 260 4.80 2.32 -20.33
CA PRO A 260 4.30 3.69 -20.51
C PRO A 260 4.14 4.03 -22.00
N LEU A 261 3.27 5.01 -22.29
CA LEU A 261 2.76 5.27 -23.65
C LEU A 261 3.18 6.62 -24.25
N VAL A 262 3.45 7.62 -23.41
CA VAL A 262 3.58 9.03 -23.78
C VAL A 262 5.06 9.40 -23.77
N ARG A 263 5.72 9.21 -24.93
CA ARG A 263 7.14 9.57 -25.11
C ARG A 263 7.35 11.09 -25.05
N SER A 264 8.26 11.56 -24.21
CA SER A 264 8.57 12.99 -24.01
C SER A 264 9.10 13.71 -25.27
N GLU A 265 9.61 12.96 -26.24
CA GLU A 265 10.04 13.49 -27.55
C GLU A 265 8.87 13.93 -28.44
N LYS A 266 7.63 13.57 -28.10
CA LYS A 266 6.43 13.93 -28.89
C LYS A 266 5.86 15.27 -28.42
N GLN A 267 5.53 16.13 -29.38
CA GLN A 267 4.94 17.46 -29.11
C GLN A 267 3.56 17.46 -28.43
N LEU A 268 2.86 16.32 -28.40
CA LEU A 268 1.53 16.21 -27.81
C LEU A 268 1.61 15.52 -26.44
N ALA A 269 1.62 16.32 -25.38
CA ALA A 269 1.46 15.84 -24.02
C ALA A 269 0.04 15.27 -23.85
N LEU A 270 -0.06 13.99 -23.47
CA LEU A 270 -1.31 13.31 -23.19
C LEU A 270 -1.32 12.93 -21.70
N PRO A 271 -2.31 13.36 -20.88
CA PRO A 271 -2.41 13.00 -19.47
C PRO A 271 -2.86 11.53 -19.33
N MET A 272 -1.95 10.62 -19.65
CA MET A 272 -2.10 9.17 -19.53
C MET A 272 -1.54 8.73 -18.19
N PHE A 273 -2.36 8.08 -17.39
CA PHE A 273 -1.92 7.45 -16.16
C PHE A 273 -1.43 6.02 -16.46
N SER A 274 -0.25 5.66 -15.95
CA SER A 274 0.39 4.36 -16.18
C SER A 274 0.96 3.76 -14.89
N TRP A 275 1.04 2.43 -14.85
CA TRP A 275 1.59 1.66 -13.71
C TRP A 275 3.10 1.82 -13.51
N CYS A 276 3.80 2.37 -14.52
CA CYS A 276 5.19 2.77 -14.43
C CYS A 276 5.47 3.90 -15.44
N GLY A 277 6.65 4.51 -15.33
CA GLY A 277 7.18 5.52 -16.25
C GLY A 277 8.71 5.45 -16.32
N SER A 278 9.32 6.29 -17.14
CA SER A 278 10.78 6.46 -17.23
C SER A 278 11.16 7.92 -17.47
N THR A 279 12.45 8.24 -17.52
CA THR A 279 12.98 9.56 -17.92
C THR A 279 12.76 9.91 -19.40
N GLU A 280 12.11 9.02 -20.16
CA GLU A 280 11.80 9.18 -21.59
C GLU A 280 10.27 9.28 -21.83
N THR A 281 9.48 9.43 -20.77
CA THR A 281 8.00 9.44 -20.82
C THR A 281 7.36 10.42 -19.86
N ASP A 282 6.24 11.01 -20.29
CA ASP A 282 5.43 11.98 -19.53
C ASP A 282 4.11 11.37 -18.99
N ASP A 283 4.06 10.03 -18.89
CA ASP A 283 2.97 9.30 -18.23
C ASP A 283 2.92 9.64 -16.73
N ILE A 284 1.70 9.84 -16.21
CA ILE A 284 1.46 10.12 -14.79
C ILE A 284 1.51 8.80 -14.02
N VAL A 285 2.43 8.67 -13.06
CA VAL A 285 2.68 7.36 -12.43
C VAL A 285 1.66 7.05 -11.34
N LEU A 286 0.99 5.90 -11.47
CA LEU A 286 0.13 5.30 -10.45
C LEU A 286 0.92 4.35 -9.53
N PRO A 287 0.44 4.10 -8.30
CA PRO A 287 0.82 2.89 -7.56
C PRO A 287 0.55 1.64 -8.41
N THR A 288 1.44 0.65 -8.38
CA THR A 288 1.30 -0.54 -9.26
C THR A 288 0.04 -1.33 -8.95
N TYR A 289 -0.48 -2.05 -9.93
CA TYR A 289 -1.72 -2.82 -9.78
C TYR A 289 -1.61 -3.92 -8.70
N GLU A 290 -0.41 -4.48 -8.44
CA GLU A 290 -0.20 -5.41 -7.32
C GLU A 290 -0.34 -4.72 -5.95
N LEU A 291 0.23 -3.52 -5.79
CA LEU A 291 0.09 -2.74 -4.54
C LEU A 291 -1.34 -2.26 -4.34
N THR A 292 -2.03 -1.90 -5.42
CA THR A 292 -3.47 -1.61 -5.42
C THR A 292 -4.29 -2.79 -4.93
N GLU A 293 -4.12 -3.98 -5.52
CA GLU A 293 -4.86 -5.18 -5.12
C GLU A 293 -4.54 -5.55 -3.66
N ALA A 294 -3.26 -5.56 -3.28
CA ALA A 294 -2.83 -5.84 -1.91
C ALA A 294 -3.39 -4.84 -0.87
N SER A 295 -3.72 -3.62 -1.27
CA SER A 295 -4.28 -2.58 -0.38
C SER A 295 -5.82 -2.67 -0.27
N VAL A 296 -6.52 -2.74 -1.41
CA VAL A 296 -8.01 -2.74 -1.42
C VAL A 296 -8.58 -4.09 -0.98
N GLU A 297 -7.93 -5.19 -1.35
CA GLU A 297 -8.35 -6.56 -1.00
C GLU A 297 -7.64 -7.09 0.26
N CYS A 298 -6.92 -6.25 0.99
CA CYS A 298 -6.27 -6.59 2.25
C CYS A 298 -7.26 -7.21 3.23
N MET A 299 -6.92 -8.38 3.78
CA MET A 299 -7.77 -9.21 4.64
C MET A 299 -9.13 -9.62 4.06
N GLY A 300 -9.35 -9.37 2.76
CA GLY A 300 -10.47 -9.84 1.96
C GLY A 300 -10.01 -11.03 1.11
N ARG A 301 -9.78 -10.81 -0.18
CA ARG A 301 -9.21 -11.85 -1.08
C ARG A 301 -7.69 -11.98 -0.96
N VAL A 302 -6.99 -10.96 -0.45
CA VAL A 302 -5.54 -10.96 -0.26
C VAL A 302 -5.21 -11.05 1.24
N MET A 303 -4.58 -12.16 1.64
CA MET A 303 -4.08 -12.35 3.01
C MET A 303 -2.55 -12.16 3.12
N LEU A 304 -1.86 -12.18 1.97
CA LEU A 304 -0.43 -11.91 1.81
C LEU A 304 -0.27 -10.54 1.15
N ASP A 305 -0.09 -9.53 1.99
CA ASP A 305 -0.06 -8.10 1.68
C ASP A 305 1.04 -7.37 2.47
N MET A 306 1.17 -6.07 2.24
CA MET A 306 2.21 -5.18 2.81
C MET A 306 2.21 -5.09 4.35
N LEU A 307 1.13 -5.47 5.03
CA LEU A 307 1.10 -5.58 6.49
C LEU A 307 1.62 -6.95 6.93
N SER A 308 1.16 -8.02 6.27
CA SER A 308 1.54 -9.41 6.60
C SER A 308 3.01 -9.75 6.38
N VAL A 309 3.69 -9.05 5.46
CA VAL A 309 5.10 -9.34 5.14
C VAL A 309 6.06 -9.01 6.29
N GLN A 310 5.62 -8.19 7.24
CA GLN A 310 6.44 -7.69 8.34
C GLN A 310 6.61 -8.67 9.50
N SER A 311 5.88 -9.79 9.51
CA SER A 311 5.75 -10.64 10.71
C SER A 311 6.08 -12.12 10.50
N ARG A 312 6.62 -12.49 9.35
CA ARG A 312 6.92 -13.87 8.98
C ARG A 312 8.40 -14.03 8.68
N GLU A 313 8.98 -15.09 9.21
CA GLU A 313 10.39 -15.49 9.01
C GLU A 313 11.41 -14.41 9.37
N HIS A 314 11.49 -14.07 10.66
CA HIS A 314 12.60 -13.29 11.17
C HIS A 314 13.88 -14.14 11.27
N VAL A 315 14.76 -13.95 10.27
CA VAL A 315 16.16 -14.40 10.34
C VAL A 315 17.02 -13.19 10.70
N PRO A 316 17.67 -13.14 11.88
CA PRO A 316 18.58 -12.06 12.25
C PRO A 316 19.66 -11.84 11.18
N TRP A 317 20.06 -10.59 10.97
CA TRP A 317 20.99 -10.19 9.89
C TRP A 317 22.31 -10.97 9.90
N GLU A 318 22.78 -11.26 11.10
CA GLU A 318 24.00 -12.02 11.42
C GLU A 318 23.90 -13.46 10.93
N GLN A 319 22.69 -14.04 10.98
CA GLN A 319 22.37 -15.41 10.57
C GLN A 319 21.99 -15.54 9.09
N LYS A 320 21.67 -14.44 8.41
CA LYS A 320 21.38 -14.45 6.96
C LYS A 320 22.62 -14.88 6.16
N GLN A 321 22.39 -15.65 5.11
CA GLN A 321 23.43 -16.10 4.18
C GLN A 321 24.13 -14.89 3.53
N ASN A 322 25.46 -14.87 3.59
CA ASN A 322 26.30 -13.78 3.10
C ASN A 322 26.58 -13.90 1.59
N MET A 323 25.51 -13.97 0.79
CA MET A 323 25.53 -14.01 -0.67
C MET A 323 24.30 -13.28 -1.22
N SER A 324 24.37 -12.79 -2.46
CA SER A 324 23.22 -12.24 -3.17
C SER A 324 22.32 -13.35 -3.70
N PHE A 325 21.01 -13.15 -3.66
CA PHE A 325 20.04 -14.15 -4.08
C PHE A 325 19.02 -13.62 -5.08
N TRP A 326 18.75 -14.40 -6.14
CA TRP A 326 17.72 -14.06 -7.11
C TRP A 326 16.98 -15.27 -7.69
N ARG A 327 15.64 -15.17 -7.74
CA ARG A 327 14.78 -16.08 -8.49
C ARG A 327 13.73 -15.28 -9.24
N GLY A 328 13.61 -15.50 -10.54
CA GLY A 328 12.62 -14.78 -11.34
C GLY A 328 12.40 -15.36 -12.73
N ARG A 329 11.63 -14.66 -13.55
CA ARG A 329 11.40 -15.01 -14.96
C ARG A 329 12.32 -14.23 -15.88
N ASP A 330 12.50 -14.77 -17.08
CA ASP A 330 13.32 -14.26 -18.18
C ASP A 330 12.77 -12.99 -18.87
N SER A 331 12.14 -12.06 -18.14
CA SER A 331 11.45 -10.91 -18.77
C SER A 331 12.38 -9.82 -19.35
N ARG A 332 13.69 -9.93 -19.14
CA ARG A 332 14.72 -8.98 -19.59
C ARG A 332 16.06 -9.70 -19.79
N ARG A 333 16.80 -9.31 -20.84
CA ARG A 333 18.11 -9.90 -21.20
C ARG A 333 19.12 -9.81 -20.05
N GLU A 334 19.06 -8.73 -19.30
CA GLU A 334 19.92 -8.44 -18.15
C GLU A 334 19.80 -9.50 -17.05
N ARG A 335 18.63 -10.15 -16.91
CA ARG A 335 18.40 -11.26 -15.97
C ARG A 335 19.08 -12.55 -16.41
N LEU A 336 19.21 -12.79 -17.71
CA LEU A 336 19.96 -13.93 -18.24
C LEU A 336 21.45 -13.74 -17.95
N ARG A 337 21.97 -12.52 -18.15
CA ARG A 337 23.36 -12.16 -17.78
C ARG A 337 23.64 -12.32 -16.29
N LEU A 338 22.66 -12.09 -15.41
CA LEU A 338 22.81 -12.35 -13.97
C LEU A 338 23.02 -13.85 -13.66
N VAL A 339 22.42 -14.75 -14.44
CA VAL A 339 22.66 -16.20 -14.32
C VAL A 339 24.08 -16.57 -14.76
N ASP A 340 24.62 -15.94 -15.81
CA ASP A 340 26.03 -16.13 -16.20
C ASP A 340 26.97 -15.69 -15.08
N ILE A 341 26.77 -14.49 -14.52
CA ILE A 341 27.56 -13.98 -13.39
C ILE A 341 27.46 -14.88 -12.15
N SER A 342 26.28 -15.43 -11.85
CA SER A 342 26.10 -16.40 -10.75
C SER A 342 26.83 -17.71 -10.97
N ARG A 343 26.94 -18.19 -12.22
CA ARG A 343 27.74 -19.39 -12.56
C ARG A 343 29.23 -19.14 -12.52
N GLU A 344 29.67 -17.92 -12.84
CA GLU A 344 31.07 -17.50 -12.70
C GLU A 344 31.46 -17.31 -11.22
N ARG A 345 30.52 -16.83 -10.38
CA ARG A 345 30.72 -16.53 -8.94
C ARG A 345 29.65 -17.16 -8.04
N PRO A 346 29.54 -18.50 -8.00
CA PRO A 346 28.53 -19.20 -7.18
C PRO A 346 28.80 -19.07 -5.67
N ASP A 347 30.00 -18.63 -5.29
CA ASP A 347 30.40 -18.29 -3.93
C ASP A 347 29.79 -16.96 -3.44
N LEU A 348 29.37 -16.07 -4.35
CA LEU A 348 28.82 -14.75 -4.01
C LEU A 348 27.36 -14.55 -4.41
N ILE A 349 26.89 -15.22 -5.48
CA ILE A 349 25.57 -14.95 -6.08
C ILE A 349 24.90 -16.26 -6.43
N ASP A 350 23.70 -16.49 -5.89
CA ASP A 350 22.79 -17.56 -6.31
C ASP A 350 21.61 -16.95 -7.10
N ALA A 351 21.73 -16.91 -8.42
CA ALA A 351 20.72 -16.39 -9.33
C ALA A 351 20.27 -17.44 -10.35
N ALA A 352 18.97 -17.73 -10.40
CA ALA A 352 18.42 -18.71 -11.34
C ALA A 352 17.05 -18.32 -11.90
N LEU A 353 16.80 -18.74 -13.14
CA LEU A 353 15.52 -18.57 -13.80
C LEU A 353 14.52 -19.62 -13.33
N THR A 354 13.27 -19.21 -13.14
CA THR A 354 12.17 -20.08 -12.67
C THR A 354 11.27 -20.56 -13.81
N HIS A 355 11.31 -19.89 -14.97
CA HIS A 355 10.55 -20.22 -16.16
C HIS A 355 11.05 -19.41 -17.37
N PHE A 356 11.04 -20.00 -18.56
CA PHE A 356 11.31 -19.32 -19.83
C PHE A 356 10.02 -18.97 -20.58
N PHE A 357 9.76 -17.69 -20.79
CA PHE A 357 8.61 -17.19 -21.54
C PHE A 357 9.01 -16.33 -22.73
N PHE A 358 10.02 -15.47 -22.58
CA PHE A 358 10.46 -14.51 -23.60
C PHE A 358 11.67 -15.01 -24.41
N PHE A 359 12.59 -15.76 -23.78
CA PHE A 359 13.84 -16.26 -24.37
C PHE A 359 13.87 -17.80 -24.45
N LYS A 360 12.72 -18.43 -24.80
CA LYS A 360 12.54 -19.89 -24.84
C LYS A 360 13.61 -20.65 -25.64
N ALA A 361 14.13 -20.07 -26.71
CA ALA A 361 15.17 -20.70 -27.52
C ALA A 361 16.51 -20.87 -26.79
N GLU A 362 16.72 -20.11 -25.70
CA GLU A 362 17.98 -20.02 -24.97
C GLU A 362 17.94 -20.79 -23.63
N GLU A 363 16.86 -21.52 -23.37
CA GLU A 363 16.72 -22.40 -22.20
C GLU A 363 17.85 -23.44 -22.11
N LYS A 364 18.37 -23.91 -23.25
CA LYS A 364 19.55 -24.81 -23.29
C LYS A 364 20.83 -24.16 -22.76
N THR A 365 20.94 -22.84 -22.83
CA THR A 365 22.09 -22.07 -22.36
C THR A 365 21.89 -21.62 -20.92
N TYR A 366 20.71 -21.09 -20.59
CA TYR A 366 20.42 -20.41 -19.33
C TYR A 366 19.67 -21.27 -18.30
N GLY A 367 19.19 -22.46 -18.68
CA GLY A 367 18.61 -23.44 -17.78
C GLY A 367 19.66 -24.31 -17.07
N PRO A 368 19.24 -25.32 -16.30
CA PRO A 368 17.85 -25.69 -16.02
C PRO A 368 17.12 -24.64 -15.16
N THR A 369 15.79 -24.59 -15.26
CA THR A 369 14.98 -23.75 -14.39
C THR A 369 14.97 -24.27 -12.94
N GLN A 370 14.94 -23.36 -11.96
CA GLN A 370 14.75 -23.67 -10.55
C GLN A 370 13.29 -23.50 -10.12
N PRO A 371 12.82 -24.17 -9.04
CA PRO A 371 11.47 -23.95 -8.53
C PRO A 371 11.29 -22.50 -8.06
N ARG A 372 10.02 -22.05 -8.04
CA ARG A 372 9.64 -20.82 -7.35
C ARG A 372 9.79 -21.05 -5.84
N ILE A 373 10.34 -20.07 -5.13
CA ILE A 373 10.42 -20.08 -3.67
C ILE A 373 9.36 -19.17 -3.06
N SER A 374 9.13 -19.27 -1.74
CA SER A 374 8.27 -18.32 -1.02
C SER A 374 8.90 -16.92 -1.05
N PHE A 375 8.08 -15.87 -1.06
CA PHE A 375 8.59 -14.52 -0.84
C PHE A 375 9.32 -14.40 0.52
N PHE A 376 8.87 -15.14 1.52
CA PHE A 376 9.48 -15.17 2.86
C PHE A 376 10.86 -15.82 2.88
N ASP A 377 11.10 -16.80 1.99
CA ASP A 377 12.42 -17.45 1.90
C ASP A 377 13.51 -16.42 1.53
N PHE A 378 13.21 -15.40 0.72
CA PHE A 378 14.19 -14.37 0.32
C PHE A 378 14.84 -13.68 1.52
N PHE A 379 14.16 -13.58 2.67
CA PHE A 379 14.72 -12.97 3.88
C PHE A 379 15.85 -13.81 4.53
N LYS A 380 16.14 -15.02 4.03
CA LYS A 380 17.29 -15.85 4.46
C LYS A 380 18.63 -15.40 3.89
N TRP A 381 18.64 -14.47 2.92
CA TRP A 381 19.83 -13.92 2.27
C TRP A 381 20.01 -12.44 2.61
N ARG A 382 21.26 -11.96 2.59
CA ARG A 382 21.58 -10.55 2.92
C ARG A 382 21.32 -9.56 1.78
N ILE A 383 21.38 -10.02 0.53
CA ILE A 383 21.35 -9.20 -0.69
C ILE A 383 20.42 -9.84 -1.73
#